data_AF-A0A7K4J9J9-F1
#
_entry.id   AF-A0A7K4J9J9-F1
#
_cell.length_a   1.000
_cell.length_b   1.000
_cell.length_c   1.000
_cell.angle_alpha   90.00
_cell.angle_beta   90.00
_cell.angle_gamma   90.00
#
_symmetry.space_group_name_H-M   'P 1'
#
loop_
_entity.id
_entity.type
_entity.pdbx_description
1 polymer ?
#
loop_
_entity_poly.entity_id
_entity_poly.type
_entity_poly.pdbx_seq_one_letter_code
_entity_poly.pdbx_strand_id
1 'polypeptide(L)'
;SLTLVDTNLPPEAETELRSFIAKRLSKGALFEGMGNVASVGLSIPECKIGCYYCRFQHENLLEMATPESDISAPEYVVCFLEDTFRLELDKYIQSLKINCDLEQKTLETSVNPYLRSWFENAVCPIQRVVRLFQEKLASLLHAALSYTPVEVKNADERTEKDISRFLAAASLEGLVQEGTMTSLCIAMTEEQHKTMIIDCSGPHPQLCNAGSNRFCEDWMQAFVNGAEGGNPFLFRQILENFKLKAIQDINNLKRFIRQAEMNHYALFKCYMFLKNCGSGDVLLKIVKVEHAEMPEARNVVTVLEEFMRE
;
A
#
# COMPACT_ATOMS: atom_id res chain seq x y z
N SER A 1 -4.93 -22.55 27.61
CA SER A 1 -6.24 -22.92 27.02
C SER A 1 -6.76 -21.72 26.25
N LEU A 2 -7.61 -21.93 25.23
CA LEU A 2 -8.22 -20.83 24.47
C LEU A 2 -9.66 -20.62 24.93
N THR A 3 -10.03 -19.37 25.20
CA THR A 3 -11.39 -18.96 25.52
C THR A 3 -11.91 -18.10 24.36
N LEU A 4 -13.11 -18.41 23.87
CA LEU A 4 -13.75 -17.62 22.82
C LEU A 4 -14.16 -16.25 23.36
N VAL A 5 -13.85 -15.20 22.60
CA VAL A 5 -14.25 -13.83 22.93
C VAL A 5 -15.36 -13.34 22.01
N ASP A 6 -15.18 -13.45 20.69
CA ASP A 6 -16.24 -13.20 19.70
C ASP A 6 -16.01 -14.05 18.44
N THR A 7 -17.09 -14.31 17.70
CA THR A 7 -17.05 -15.06 16.43
C THR A 7 -18.26 -14.73 15.56
N ASN A 8 -18.08 -14.79 14.25
CA ASN A 8 -19.15 -14.82 13.25
C ASN A 8 -19.39 -16.24 12.69
N LEU A 9 -18.68 -17.25 13.21
CA LEU A 9 -18.78 -18.63 12.75
C LEU A 9 -19.87 -19.40 13.49
N PRO A 10 -20.48 -20.41 12.84
CA PRO A 10 -21.33 -21.39 13.52
C PRO A 10 -20.57 -22.12 14.65
N PRO A 11 -21.27 -22.59 15.70
CA PRO A 11 -20.63 -23.25 16.85
C PRO A 11 -19.72 -24.43 16.50
N GLU A 12 -20.10 -25.23 15.49
CA GLU A 12 -19.33 -26.38 15.03
C GLU A 12 -17.99 -25.97 14.41
N ALA A 13 -18.04 -25.02 13.46
CA ALA A 13 -16.86 -24.51 12.78
C ALA A 13 -15.94 -23.72 13.73
N GLU A 14 -16.52 -23.00 14.69
CA GLU A 14 -15.75 -22.30 15.71
C GLU A 14 -14.97 -23.28 16.59
N THR A 15 -15.60 -24.40 17.00
CA THR A 15 -14.93 -25.41 17.82
C THR A 15 -13.78 -26.08 17.09
N GLU A 16 -13.96 -26.34 15.79
CA GLU A 16 -12.92 -26.87 14.91
C GLU A 16 -11.74 -25.90 14.75
N LEU A 17 -12.02 -24.61 14.49
CA LEU A 17 -11.00 -23.58 14.38
C LEU A 17 -10.23 -23.43 15.69
N ARG A 18 -10.90 -23.41 16.84
CA ARG A 18 -10.25 -23.33 18.15
C ARG A 18 -9.30 -24.51 18.39
N SER A 19 -9.73 -25.72 18.04
CA SER A 19 -8.89 -26.93 18.13
C SER A 19 -7.67 -26.84 17.21
N PHE A 20 -7.86 -26.33 15.99
CA PHE A 20 -6.78 -26.09 15.04
C PHE A 20 -5.74 -25.09 15.58
N ILE A 21 -6.19 -23.94 16.09
CA ILE A 21 -5.30 -22.90 16.64
C ILE A 21 -4.59 -23.40 17.91
N ALA A 22 -5.27 -24.11 18.80
CA ALA A 22 -4.66 -24.68 20.00
C ALA A 22 -3.48 -25.62 19.65
N LYS A 23 -3.62 -26.43 18.59
CA LYS A 23 -2.54 -27.30 18.08
C LYS A 23 -1.38 -26.53 17.43
N ARG A 24 -1.63 -25.32 16.90
CA ARG A 24 -0.59 -24.45 16.32
C ARG A 24 0.17 -23.71 17.42
N LEU A 25 -0.54 -23.23 18.43
CA LEU A 25 0.03 -22.58 19.61
C LEU A 25 0.96 -23.53 20.39
N SER A 26 0.56 -24.78 20.59
CA SER A 26 1.40 -25.77 21.29
C SER A 26 2.72 -26.08 20.58
N LYS A 27 2.83 -25.74 19.29
CA LYS A 27 4.05 -25.89 18.48
C LYS A 27 4.92 -24.63 18.44
N GLY A 28 4.54 -23.56 19.16
CA GLY A 28 5.31 -22.31 19.21
C GLY A 28 5.30 -21.47 17.93
N ALA A 29 4.32 -21.68 17.05
CA ALA A 29 4.34 -21.15 15.68
C ALA A 29 3.68 -19.77 15.50
N LEU A 30 3.69 -18.90 16.51
CA LEU A 30 3.09 -17.55 16.42
C LEU A 30 4.07 -16.46 16.83
N PHE A 31 4.31 -15.55 15.90
CA PHE A 31 5.05 -14.31 16.14
C PHE A 31 4.05 -13.16 16.27
N GLU A 32 4.37 -12.21 17.13
CA GLU A 32 3.57 -10.99 17.28
C GLU A 32 3.72 -10.12 16.02
N GLY A 33 2.61 -9.53 15.56
CA GLY A 33 2.62 -8.58 14.43
C GLY A 33 2.85 -9.17 13.03
N MET A 34 3.09 -10.49 12.91
CA MET A 34 3.09 -11.23 11.63
C MET A 34 2.12 -12.41 11.71
N GLY A 35 1.03 -12.33 10.95
CA GLY A 35 0.10 -13.42 10.83
C GLY A 35 0.60 -14.57 9.96
N ASN A 36 0.14 -15.76 10.32
CA ASN A 36 0.36 -16.97 9.56
C ASN A 36 -0.91 -17.31 8.79
N VAL A 37 -0.75 -17.86 7.59
CA VAL A 37 -1.87 -18.38 6.80
C VAL A 37 -1.77 -19.88 6.74
N ALA A 38 -2.86 -20.58 7.05
CA ALA A 38 -2.95 -22.01 6.92
C ALA A 38 -4.32 -22.43 6.42
N SER A 39 -4.37 -23.46 5.58
CA SER A 39 -5.64 -24.06 5.16
C SER A 39 -6.27 -24.81 6.33
N VAL A 40 -7.55 -24.52 6.60
CA VAL A 40 -8.34 -25.16 7.64
C VAL A 40 -9.54 -25.83 6.98
N GLY A 41 -9.77 -27.10 7.32
CA GLY A 41 -11.00 -27.80 6.96
C GLY A 41 -12.04 -27.52 8.04
N LEU A 42 -13.02 -26.68 7.71
CA LEU A 42 -14.15 -26.38 8.58
C LEU A 42 -15.41 -27.05 8.03
N SER A 43 -16.34 -27.40 8.90
CA SER A 43 -17.69 -27.90 8.58
C SER A 43 -18.62 -26.79 8.04
N ILE A 44 -18.09 -25.94 7.14
CA ILE A 44 -18.81 -24.86 6.45
C ILE A 44 -18.98 -25.29 4.98
N PRO A 45 -20.17 -25.09 4.37
CA PRO A 45 -20.35 -25.36 2.94
C PRO A 45 -19.42 -24.47 2.11
N GLU A 46 -18.77 -25.08 1.12
CA GLU A 46 -17.88 -24.46 0.11
C GLU A 46 -16.43 -24.17 0.56
N CYS A 47 -15.54 -25.05 0.08
CA CYS A 47 -14.07 -24.97 0.01
C CYS A 47 -13.25 -24.99 1.30
N LYS A 48 -12.04 -25.56 1.18
CA LYS A 48 -10.97 -25.39 2.18
C LYS A 48 -10.69 -23.90 2.30
N ILE A 49 -10.90 -23.34 3.48
CA ILE A 49 -10.75 -21.90 3.68
C ILE A 49 -9.34 -21.63 4.18
N GLY A 50 -8.68 -20.65 3.59
CA GLY A 50 -7.47 -20.08 4.12
C GLY A 50 -7.77 -19.35 5.43
N CYS A 51 -7.06 -19.69 6.50
CA CYS A 51 -7.17 -19.00 7.78
C CYS A 51 -5.90 -18.20 8.03
N TYR A 52 -6.01 -16.88 7.99
CA TYR A 52 -5.05 -15.99 8.59
C TYR A 52 -5.25 -16.00 10.10
N TYR A 53 -4.17 -16.14 10.87
CA TYR A 53 -4.20 -16.03 12.31
C TYR A 53 -2.93 -15.37 12.85
N CYS A 54 -3.10 -14.44 13.79
CA CYS A 54 -1.98 -13.71 14.41
C CYS A 54 -2.19 -13.56 15.91
N ARG A 55 -1.08 -13.49 16.64
CA ARG A 55 -1.08 -13.14 18.06
C ARG A 55 -1.21 -11.61 18.19
N PHE A 56 -2.13 -11.17 19.05
CA PHE A 56 -2.36 -9.77 19.38
C PHE A 56 -2.23 -9.59 20.89
N GLN A 57 -1.37 -8.67 21.31
CA GLN A 57 -1.18 -8.32 22.71
C GLN A 57 -1.48 -6.84 22.89
N HIS A 58 -2.33 -6.53 23.86
CA HIS A 58 -2.69 -5.16 24.20
C HIS A 58 -1.70 -4.61 25.24
N GLU A 59 -0.95 -3.55 24.89
CA GLU A 59 0.15 -3.04 25.72
C GLU A 59 -0.32 -2.22 26.95
N ASN A 60 -1.55 -1.67 26.91
CA ASN A 60 -2.12 -0.81 27.96
C ASN A 60 -2.29 -1.43 29.37
N LEU A 61 -2.01 -2.72 29.57
CA LEU A 61 -2.08 -3.35 30.90
C LEU A 61 -0.74 -3.36 31.66
N LEU A 62 0.36 -2.94 31.03
CA LEU A 62 1.68 -2.94 31.67
C LEU A 62 1.97 -1.66 32.47
N GLU A 63 1.42 -0.50 32.10
CA GLU A 63 1.74 0.77 32.78
C GLU A 63 1.00 1.00 34.11
N MET A 64 -0.05 0.22 34.41
CA MET A 64 -0.76 0.29 35.70
C MET A 64 -0.42 -0.86 36.66
N ALA A 65 0.49 -1.75 36.29
CA ALA A 65 0.91 -2.84 37.17
C ALA A 65 1.99 -2.34 38.15
N THR A 66 1.63 -2.21 39.43
CA THR A 66 2.62 -2.20 40.52
C THR A 66 3.50 -3.46 40.42
N PRO A 67 4.81 -3.37 40.76
CA PRO A 67 5.81 -4.41 40.47
C PRO A 67 5.65 -5.74 41.25
N GLU A 68 4.48 -6.00 41.83
CA GLU A 68 4.18 -7.19 42.64
C GLU A 68 3.04 -8.06 42.08
N SER A 69 2.51 -7.77 40.88
CA SER A 69 1.52 -8.63 40.23
C SER A 69 2.06 -9.29 38.97
N ASP A 70 2.31 -10.60 39.01
CA ASP A 70 2.49 -11.51 37.87
C ASP A 70 1.18 -11.62 37.04
N ILE A 71 0.58 -10.50 36.65
CA ILE A 71 -0.56 -10.48 35.73
C ILE A 71 0.02 -10.30 34.34
N SER A 72 0.35 -11.41 33.67
CA SER A 72 0.70 -11.37 32.26
C SER A 72 -0.43 -10.71 31.48
N ALA A 73 -0.12 -9.73 30.64
CA ALA A 73 -1.10 -9.07 29.79
C ALA A 73 -1.93 -10.13 29.01
N PRO A 74 -3.25 -9.94 28.86
CA PRO A 74 -4.09 -10.88 28.12
C PRO A 74 -3.61 -10.96 26.68
N GLU A 75 -3.27 -12.18 26.26
CA GLU A 75 -2.89 -12.49 24.89
C GLU A 75 -4.14 -12.93 24.11
N TYR A 76 -4.36 -12.30 22.96
CA TYR A 76 -5.45 -12.60 22.04
C TYR A 76 -4.90 -13.28 20.78
N VAL A 77 -5.74 -14.09 20.14
CA VAL A 77 -5.48 -14.59 18.79
C VAL A 77 -6.62 -14.12 17.90
N VAL A 78 -6.27 -13.36 16.86
CA VAL A 78 -7.23 -12.88 15.87
C VAL A 78 -7.15 -13.80 14.66
N CYS A 79 -8.30 -14.24 14.16
CA CYS A 79 -8.41 -15.12 12.99
C CYS A 79 -9.32 -14.50 11.93
N PHE A 80 -8.89 -14.54 10.67
CA PHE A 80 -9.70 -14.21 9.50
C PHE A 80 -9.72 -15.40 8.56
N LEU A 81 -10.90 -15.78 8.07
CA LEU A 81 -11.08 -16.85 7.11
C LEU A 81 -10.89 -16.35 5.67
N GLU A 82 -9.72 -15.79 5.40
CA GLU A 82 -9.25 -15.35 4.07
C GLU A 82 -7.74 -15.60 3.97
N ASP A 83 -7.23 -16.11 2.84
CA ASP A 83 -5.79 -16.29 2.59
C ASP A 83 -5.17 -15.19 1.72
N THR A 84 -5.99 -14.49 0.95
CA THR A 84 -5.52 -13.68 -0.19
C THR A 84 -4.99 -12.30 0.22
N PHE A 85 -5.27 -11.86 1.46
CA PHE A 85 -4.99 -10.50 1.95
C PHE A 85 -4.04 -10.45 3.14
N ARG A 86 -3.10 -11.40 3.24
CA ARG A 86 -2.18 -11.48 4.40
C ARG A 86 -1.50 -10.16 4.75
N LEU A 87 -0.90 -9.46 3.76
CA LEU A 87 -0.17 -8.22 4.00
C LEU A 87 -1.08 -7.08 4.50
N GLU A 88 -2.30 -7.01 3.98
CA GLU A 88 -3.32 -6.05 4.43
C GLU A 88 -3.76 -6.37 5.85
N LEU A 89 -3.99 -7.64 6.16
CA LEU A 89 -4.37 -8.11 7.49
C LEU A 89 -3.26 -7.84 8.52
N ASP A 90 -1.99 -8.08 8.16
CA ASP A 90 -0.84 -7.74 8.99
C ASP A 90 -0.85 -6.24 9.35
N LYS A 91 -0.95 -5.36 8.33
CA LYS A 91 -1.03 -3.90 8.53
C LYS A 91 -2.28 -3.47 9.30
N TYR A 92 -3.41 -4.13 9.07
CA TYR A 92 -4.68 -3.82 9.70
C TYR A 92 -4.66 -4.11 11.20
N ILE A 93 -4.05 -5.24 11.59
CA ILE A 93 -3.87 -5.62 12.99
C ILE A 93 -2.80 -4.77 13.68
N GLN A 94 -1.72 -4.40 12.99
CA GLN A 94 -0.76 -3.44 13.54
C GLN A 94 -1.43 -2.08 13.79
N SER A 95 -2.29 -1.62 12.89
CA SER A 95 -3.06 -0.39 13.07
C SER A 95 -4.07 -0.48 14.23
N LEU A 96 -4.61 -1.68 14.51
CA LEU A 96 -5.46 -1.89 15.68
C LEU A 96 -4.69 -1.63 16.98
N LYS A 97 -3.41 -2.06 17.06
CA LYS A 97 -2.56 -1.85 18.24
C LYS A 97 -2.45 -0.35 18.56
N ILE A 98 -2.00 0.44 17.59
CA ILE A 98 -1.83 1.90 17.70
C ILE A 98 -3.14 2.60 18.10
N ASN A 99 -4.28 2.20 17.52
CA ASN A 99 -5.57 2.84 17.79
C ASN A 99 -6.22 2.41 19.10
N CYS A 100 -5.90 1.22 19.61
CA CYS A 100 -6.35 0.73 20.91
C CYS A 100 -5.57 1.36 22.06
N ASP A 101 -4.36 1.86 21.82
CA ASP A 101 -3.54 2.49 22.87
C ASP A 101 -4.14 3.83 23.34
N LEU A 102 -4.95 4.50 22.51
CA LEU A 102 -5.34 5.90 22.74
C LEU A 102 -6.51 6.16 23.68
N GLU A 103 -7.38 5.20 24.02
CA GLU A 103 -8.46 5.41 24.99
C GLU A 103 -8.82 4.09 25.69
N GLN A 104 -9.33 4.16 26.93
CA GLN A 104 -9.87 3.06 27.75
C GLN A 104 -11.09 2.36 27.10
N LYS A 105 -10.94 1.88 25.86
CA LYS A 105 -12.01 1.27 25.08
C LYS A 105 -12.00 -0.23 25.34
N THR A 106 -13.10 -0.71 25.92
CA THR A 106 -13.36 -2.14 26.10
C THR A 106 -13.36 -2.88 24.76
N LEU A 107 -12.93 -4.15 24.79
CA LEU A 107 -12.82 -5.03 23.62
C LEU A 107 -14.10 -5.06 22.75
N GLU A 108 -15.26 -5.00 23.38
CA GLU A 108 -16.57 -5.06 22.72
C GLU A 108 -16.90 -3.78 21.95
N THR A 109 -16.44 -2.62 22.44
CA THR A 109 -16.88 -1.31 21.90
C THR A 109 -15.96 -0.79 20.79
N SER A 110 -14.69 -1.22 20.76
CA SER A 110 -13.71 -0.73 19.78
C SER A 110 -13.13 -1.83 18.89
N VAL A 111 -12.69 -2.95 19.48
CA VAL A 111 -11.98 -4.00 18.75
C VAL A 111 -12.92 -4.77 17.83
N ASN A 112 -14.10 -5.15 18.33
CA ASN A 112 -15.04 -5.95 17.55
C ASN A 112 -15.58 -5.21 16.30
N PRO A 113 -16.10 -3.96 16.40
CA PRO A 113 -16.52 -3.21 15.21
C PRO A 113 -15.38 -2.97 14.22
N TYR A 114 -14.15 -2.75 14.71
CA TYR A 114 -12.97 -2.61 13.87
C TYR A 114 -12.71 -3.90 13.10
N LEU A 115 -12.54 -5.04 13.77
CA LEU A 115 -12.27 -6.32 13.12
C LEU A 115 -13.35 -6.71 12.10
N ARG A 116 -14.63 -6.42 12.37
CA ARG A 116 -15.72 -6.66 11.40
C ARG A 116 -15.64 -5.81 10.14
N SER A 117 -15.05 -4.62 10.25
CA SER A 117 -14.94 -3.66 9.16
C SER A 117 -13.63 -3.80 8.36
N TRP A 118 -12.84 -4.86 8.59
CA TRP A 118 -11.52 -5.03 7.99
C TRP A 118 -11.54 -4.97 6.47
N PHE A 119 -12.48 -5.64 5.81
CA PHE A 119 -12.54 -5.71 4.36
C PHE A 119 -12.83 -4.32 3.76
N GLU A 120 -13.82 -3.64 4.33
CA GLU A 120 -14.19 -2.27 3.95
C GLU A 120 -13.04 -1.27 4.17
N ASN A 121 -12.26 -1.46 5.23
CA ASN A 121 -11.20 -0.53 5.59
C ASN A 121 -9.88 -0.84 4.88
N ALA A 122 -9.51 -2.10 4.69
CA ALA A 122 -8.21 -2.48 4.18
C ALA A 122 -8.20 -2.78 2.67
N VAL A 123 -9.31 -3.31 2.13
CA VAL A 123 -9.37 -3.82 0.74
C VAL A 123 -10.18 -2.89 -0.17
N CYS A 124 -11.36 -2.44 0.27
CA CYS A 124 -12.22 -1.56 -0.51
C CYS A 124 -11.71 -0.13 -0.80
N PRO A 125 -10.73 0.48 -0.09
CA PRO A 125 -10.27 1.84 -0.40
C PRO A 125 -9.85 2.03 -1.85
N ILE A 126 -9.10 1.08 -2.43
CA ILE A 126 -8.62 1.17 -3.81
C ILE A 126 -9.81 1.27 -4.76
N GLN A 127 -10.80 0.40 -4.58
CA GLN A 127 -12.02 0.42 -5.39
C GLN A 127 -12.79 1.74 -5.26
N ARG A 128 -12.92 2.28 -4.04
CA ARG A 128 -13.63 3.54 -3.81
C ARG A 128 -12.93 4.72 -4.49
N VAL A 129 -11.60 4.79 -4.41
CA VAL A 129 -10.82 5.81 -5.11
C VAL A 129 -10.93 5.67 -6.63
N VAL A 130 -10.83 4.45 -7.17
CA VAL A 130 -11.00 4.22 -8.62
C VAL A 130 -12.37 4.71 -9.11
N ARG A 131 -13.44 4.41 -8.36
CA ARG A 131 -14.81 4.88 -8.68
C ARG A 131 -14.98 6.39 -8.56
N LEU A 132 -14.30 7.00 -7.59
CA LEU A 132 -14.40 8.43 -7.32
C LEU A 132 -13.66 9.27 -8.38
N PHE A 133 -12.47 8.83 -8.82
CA PHE A 133 -11.62 9.59 -9.73
C PHE A 133 -11.81 9.24 -11.21
N GLN A 134 -12.18 7.99 -11.55
CA GLN A 134 -12.44 7.56 -12.93
C GLN A 134 -11.32 7.99 -13.89
N GLU A 135 -11.62 8.77 -14.93
CA GLU A 135 -10.64 9.29 -15.89
C GLU A 135 -9.55 10.15 -15.26
N LYS A 136 -9.83 10.79 -14.12
CA LYS A 136 -8.86 11.60 -13.35
C LYS A 136 -7.89 10.74 -12.53
N LEU A 137 -8.05 9.43 -12.51
CA LEU A 137 -7.17 8.50 -11.79
C LEU A 137 -5.74 8.54 -12.32
N ALA A 138 -5.55 8.82 -13.61
CA ALA A 138 -4.23 8.95 -14.22
C ALA A 138 -3.37 10.00 -13.49
N SER A 139 -3.96 11.12 -13.09
CA SER A 139 -3.26 12.15 -12.34
C SER A 139 -2.92 11.75 -10.90
N LEU A 140 -3.74 10.90 -10.27
CA LEU A 140 -3.47 10.38 -8.93
C LEU A 140 -2.35 9.33 -8.96
N LEU A 141 -2.35 8.46 -9.98
CA LEU A 141 -1.26 7.52 -10.26
C LEU A 141 0.05 8.26 -10.55
N HIS A 142 -0.02 9.35 -11.32
CA HIS A 142 1.13 10.19 -11.61
C HIS A 142 1.71 10.78 -10.33
N ALA A 143 0.87 11.42 -9.50
CA ALA A 143 1.29 12.00 -8.22
C ALA A 143 1.92 10.98 -7.27
N ALA A 144 1.39 9.75 -7.22
CA ALA A 144 1.94 8.67 -6.40
C ALA A 144 3.33 8.22 -6.89
N LEU A 145 3.55 8.09 -8.21
CA LEU A 145 4.84 7.70 -8.76
C LEU A 145 5.88 8.82 -8.71
N SER A 146 5.45 10.07 -8.90
CA SER A 146 6.32 11.24 -8.84
C SER A 146 6.59 11.72 -7.42
N TYR A 147 6.01 11.08 -6.41
CA TYR A 147 6.06 11.53 -5.00
C TYR A 147 5.63 13.00 -4.85
N THR A 148 4.68 13.44 -5.68
CA THR A 148 4.14 14.79 -5.61
C THR A 148 3.24 14.90 -4.38
N PRO A 149 3.46 15.90 -3.49
CA PRO A 149 2.59 16.10 -2.35
C PRO A 149 1.15 16.37 -2.79
N VAL A 150 0.21 15.73 -2.10
CA VAL A 150 -1.23 15.86 -2.37
C VAL A 150 -1.92 16.46 -1.15
N GLU A 151 -2.58 17.60 -1.35
CA GLU A 151 -3.43 18.24 -0.35
C GLU A 151 -4.90 17.98 -0.70
N VAL A 152 -5.64 17.36 0.22
CA VAL A 152 -7.07 17.07 0.05
C VAL A 152 -7.89 18.13 0.80
N LYS A 153 -8.84 18.77 0.10
CA LYS A 153 -9.73 19.81 0.63
C LYS A 153 -11.18 19.37 0.55
N ASN A 154 -11.97 19.77 1.55
CA ASN A 154 -13.42 19.56 1.61
C ASN A 154 -13.85 18.08 1.47
N ALA A 155 -13.01 17.13 1.90
CA ALA A 155 -13.34 15.71 1.92
C ALA A 155 -13.82 15.29 3.31
N ASP A 156 -14.60 14.21 3.38
CA ASP A 156 -14.84 13.54 4.65
C ASP A 156 -13.59 12.71 5.07
N GLU A 157 -13.50 12.39 6.37
CA GLU A 157 -12.36 11.68 6.94
C GLU A 157 -12.11 10.32 6.24
N ARG A 158 -13.19 9.68 5.76
CA ARG A 158 -13.10 8.40 5.05
C ARG A 158 -12.43 8.56 3.70
N THR A 159 -12.88 9.52 2.89
CA THR A 159 -12.37 9.79 1.56
C THR A 159 -10.92 10.24 1.63
N GLU A 160 -10.57 11.08 2.60
CA GLU A 160 -9.20 11.50 2.83
C GLU A 160 -8.28 10.29 3.16
N LYS A 161 -8.72 9.40 4.06
CA LYS A 161 -7.99 8.16 4.36
C LYS A 161 -7.89 7.23 3.16
N ASP A 162 -8.94 7.11 2.36
CA ASP A 162 -8.94 6.26 1.17
C ASP A 162 -7.95 6.78 0.11
N ILE A 163 -7.92 8.10 -0.13
CA ILE A 163 -6.97 8.74 -1.04
C ILE A 163 -5.54 8.53 -0.55
N SER A 164 -5.27 8.79 0.73
CA SER A 164 -3.95 8.60 1.33
C SER A 164 -3.47 7.14 1.20
N ARG A 165 -4.35 6.16 1.49
CA ARG A 165 -4.05 4.74 1.32
C ARG A 165 -3.79 4.35 -0.13
N PHE A 166 -4.56 4.89 -1.06
CA PHE A 166 -4.34 4.63 -2.48
C PHE A 166 -2.98 5.18 -2.94
N LEU A 167 -2.64 6.42 -2.58
CA LEU A 167 -1.35 7.03 -2.90
C LEU A 167 -0.18 6.20 -2.36
N ALA A 168 -0.26 5.77 -1.09
CA ALA A 168 0.76 4.91 -0.48
C ALA A 168 0.83 3.51 -1.12
N ALA A 169 -0.30 2.97 -1.61
CA ALA A 169 -0.33 1.67 -2.27
C ALA A 169 0.18 1.73 -3.73
N ALA A 170 0.02 2.89 -4.38
CA ALA A 170 0.41 3.16 -5.76
C ALA A 170 1.86 3.66 -5.88
N SER A 171 2.41 4.26 -4.83
CA SER A 171 3.81 4.71 -4.79
C SER A 171 4.77 3.51 -4.78
N LEU A 172 6.05 3.79 -5.00
CA LEU A 172 7.11 2.79 -4.88
C LEU A 172 7.69 2.78 -3.45
N GLU A 173 6.87 3.15 -2.47
CA GLU A 173 7.23 3.21 -1.05
C GLU A 173 7.70 1.84 -0.52
N GLY A 174 8.81 1.82 0.22
CA GLY A 174 9.45 0.59 0.71
C GLY A 174 10.34 -0.16 -0.29
N LEU A 175 10.43 0.29 -1.55
CA LEU A 175 11.30 -0.31 -2.58
C LEU A 175 12.51 0.56 -2.95
N VAL A 176 12.42 1.88 -2.70
CA VAL A 176 13.54 2.81 -2.81
C VAL A 176 14.18 2.97 -1.43
N GLN A 177 15.51 3.12 -1.34
CA GLN A 177 16.20 3.31 -0.06
C GLN A 177 15.60 4.50 0.71
N GLU A 178 15.39 4.34 2.01
CA GLU A 178 14.63 5.27 2.85
C GLU A 178 15.16 6.71 2.83
N GLY A 179 16.49 6.90 2.71
CA GLY A 179 17.10 8.23 2.54
C GLY A 179 16.87 8.88 1.16
N THR A 180 16.61 8.07 0.14
CA THR A 180 16.29 8.54 -1.21
C THR A 180 14.84 9.04 -1.29
N MET A 181 13.91 8.49 -0.51
CA MET A 181 12.50 8.93 -0.47
C MET A 181 12.38 10.41 -0.10
N THR A 182 13.00 10.81 1.01
CA THR A 182 12.97 12.21 1.47
C THR A 182 13.61 13.13 0.43
N SER A 183 14.71 12.69 -0.17
CA SER A 183 15.42 13.42 -1.23
C SER A 183 14.58 13.53 -2.52
N LEU A 184 13.78 12.51 -2.84
CA LEU A 184 12.83 12.52 -3.96
C LEU A 184 11.71 13.52 -3.69
N CYS A 185 11.05 13.45 -2.53
CA CYS A 185 10.00 14.39 -2.17
C CYS A 185 10.50 15.85 -2.21
N ILE A 186 11.72 16.11 -1.72
CA ILE A 186 12.35 17.43 -1.77
C ILE A 186 12.66 17.84 -3.22
N ALA A 187 13.34 16.99 -4.00
CA ALA A 187 13.69 17.32 -5.39
C ALA A 187 12.45 17.58 -6.27
N MET A 188 11.37 16.82 -6.04
CA MET A 188 10.11 16.95 -6.78
C MET A 188 9.35 18.23 -6.40
N THR A 189 9.48 18.70 -5.16
CA THR A 189 8.87 19.95 -4.69
C THR A 189 9.70 21.18 -5.06
N GLU A 190 11.03 21.10 -5.03
CA GLU A 190 11.94 22.20 -5.38
C GLU A 190 11.85 22.56 -6.88
N GLU A 191 11.77 21.59 -7.79
CA GLU A 191 11.72 21.87 -9.24
C GLU A 191 10.35 22.41 -9.71
N GLN A 192 9.24 22.14 -9.00
CA GLN A 192 7.89 22.46 -9.50
C GLN A 192 7.02 23.36 -8.60
N HIS A 193 7.34 23.56 -7.31
CA HIS A 193 6.56 24.39 -6.37
C HIS A 193 5.02 24.15 -6.44
N LYS A 194 4.59 22.92 -6.72
CA LYS A 194 3.19 22.61 -7.00
C LYS A 194 2.76 21.36 -6.26
N THR A 195 2.22 21.57 -5.07
CA THR A 195 1.35 20.60 -4.40
C THR A 195 0.11 20.39 -5.27
N MET A 196 -0.23 19.13 -5.51
CA MET A 196 -1.48 18.76 -6.16
C MET A 196 -2.61 18.98 -5.17
N ILE A 197 -3.65 19.72 -5.56
CA ILE A 197 -4.80 19.98 -4.70
C ILE A 197 -5.99 19.19 -5.23
N ILE A 198 -6.61 18.40 -4.36
CA ILE A 198 -7.83 17.64 -4.62
C ILE A 198 -8.96 18.33 -3.86
N ASP A 199 -9.87 18.99 -4.57
CA ASP A 199 -11.07 19.58 -3.97
C ASP A 199 -12.28 18.64 -4.13
N CYS A 200 -12.79 18.15 -3.00
CA CYS A 200 -13.94 17.25 -2.92
C CYS A 200 -15.27 17.98 -2.65
N SER A 201 -15.33 19.31 -2.84
CA SER A 201 -16.55 20.11 -2.65
C SER A 201 -17.71 19.72 -3.57
N GLY A 202 -17.42 19.11 -4.72
CA GLY A 202 -18.40 18.63 -5.71
C GLY A 202 -18.58 17.11 -5.73
N PRO A 203 -19.53 16.59 -6.54
CA PRO A 203 -19.79 15.15 -6.66
C PRO A 203 -18.62 14.35 -7.26
N HIS A 204 -17.73 15.03 -7.99
CA HIS A 204 -16.47 14.47 -8.49
C HIS A 204 -15.32 15.39 -8.08
N PRO A 205 -14.19 14.85 -7.58
CA PRO A 205 -13.08 15.69 -7.15
C PRO A 205 -12.55 16.55 -8.28
N GLN A 206 -12.25 17.81 -7.99
CA GLN A 206 -11.53 18.70 -8.88
C GLN A 206 -10.04 18.65 -8.56
N LEU A 207 -9.22 18.63 -9.61
CA LEU A 207 -7.77 18.52 -9.48
C LEU A 207 -7.11 19.81 -9.96
N CYS A 208 -6.32 20.42 -9.09
CA CYS A 208 -5.48 21.57 -9.42
C CYS A 208 -4.01 21.15 -9.35
N ASN A 209 -3.18 21.71 -10.26
CA ASN A 209 -1.77 21.35 -10.42
C ASN A 209 -1.53 19.85 -10.70
N ALA A 210 -2.48 19.20 -11.35
CA ALA A 210 -2.36 17.79 -11.71
C ALA A 210 -1.43 17.59 -12.91
N GLY A 211 -0.44 16.71 -12.74
CA GLY A 211 0.28 16.09 -13.84
C GLY A 211 -0.45 14.85 -14.37
N SER A 212 -0.08 14.41 -15.55
CA SER A 212 -0.39 13.09 -16.12
C SER A 212 0.69 12.75 -17.12
N ASN A 213 0.85 11.47 -17.42
CA ASN A 213 1.66 11.00 -18.53
C ASN A 213 1.01 9.77 -19.17
N ARG A 214 1.45 9.42 -20.38
CA ARG A 214 0.85 8.32 -21.16
C ARG A 214 0.85 7.01 -20.38
N PHE A 215 1.90 6.75 -19.60
CA PHE A 215 1.97 5.55 -18.75
C PHE A 215 0.80 5.48 -17.77
N CYS A 216 0.53 6.57 -17.04
CA CYS A 216 -0.57 6.61 -16.09
C CYS A 216 -1.94 6.58 -16.77
N GLU A 217 -2.07 7.15 -17.97
CA GLU A 217 -3.31 7.09 -18.78
C GLU A 217 -3.60 5.65 -19.23
N ASP A 218 -2.59 4.94 -19.73
CA ASP A 218 -2.72 3.54 -20.16
C ASP A 218 -3.17 2.64 -18.99
N TRP A 219 -2.60 2.85 -17.80
CA TRP A 219 -2.99 2.11 -16.59
C TRP A 219 -4.35 2.52 -16.05
N MET A 220 -4.72 3.81 -16.13
CA MET A 220 -6.06 4.26 -15.80
C MET A 220 -7.11 3.52 -16.63
N GLN A 221 -6.87 3.32 -17.93
CA GLN A 221 -7.78 2.51 -18.77
C GLN A 221 -7.94 1.09 -18.25
N ALA A 222 -6.87 0.45 -17.75
CA ALA A 222 -6.97 -0.88 -17.13
C ALA A 222 -7.87 -0.87 -15.88
N PHE A 223 -7.79 0.19 -15.05
CA PHE A 223 -8.68 0.37 -13.90
C PHE A 223 -10.13 0.59 -14.31
N VAL A 224 -10.39 1.45 -15.30
CA VAL A 224 -11.74 1.73 -15.81
C VAL A 224 -12.37 0.46 -16.40
N ASN A 225 -11.63 -0.29 -17.22
CA ASN A 225 -12.08 -1.56 -17.79
C ASN A 225 -12.32 -2.62 -16.70
N GLY A 226 -11.48 -2.65 -15.67
CA GLY A 226 -11.66 -3.53 -14.51
C GLY A 226 -12.87 -3.17 -13.63
N ALA A 227 -13.41 -1.96 -13.75
CA ALA A 227 -14.50 -1.49 -12.91
C ALA A 227 -15.84 -2.15 -13.21
N GLU A 228 -16.02 -2.70 -14.42
CA GLU A 228 -17.23 -3.43 -14.83
C GLU A 228 -17.48 -4.67 -13.94
N GLY A 229 -16.42 -5.33 -13.46
CA GLY A 229 -16.52 -6.51 -12.60
C GLY A 229 -16.58 -6.19 -11.10
N GLY A 230 -16.23 -4.95 -10.70
CA GLY A 230 -16.33 -4.49 -9.30
C GLY A 230 -15.53 -5.28 -8.27
N ASN A 231 -14.58 -6.13 -8.67
CA ASN A 231 -13.81 -6.99 -7.76
C ASN A 231 -12.62 -6.23 -7.15
N PRO A 232 -12.57 -6.00 -5.82
CA PRO A 232 -11.45 -5.33 -5.16
C PRO A 232 -10.08 -6.00 -5.41
N PHE A 233 -10.06 -7.33 -5.56
CA PHE A 233 -8.84 -8.07 -5.86
C PHE A 233 -8.24 -7.70 -7.21
N LEU A 234 -9.10 -7.50 -8.23
CA LEU A 234 -8.65 -7.12 -9.57
C LEU A 234 -7.96 -5.76 -9.54
N PHE A 235 -8.53 -4.76 -8.85
CA PHE A 235 -7.90 -3.45 -8.73
C PHE A 235 -6.55 -3.51 -8.03
N ARG A 236 -6.42 -4.36 -7.00
CA ARG A 236 -5.14 -4.60 -6.36
C ARG A 236 -4.13 -5.22 -7.33
N GLN A 237 -4.53 -6.22 -8.11
CA GLN A 237 -3.67 -6.85 -9.09
C GLN A 237 -3.21 -5.87 -10.17
N ILE A 238 -4.11 -5.00 -10.65
CA ILE A 238 -3.77 -3.93 -11.60
C ILE A 238 -2.74 -2.99 -10.96
N LEU A 239 -2.94 -2.59 -9.70
CA LEU A 239 -2.03 -1.70 -8.98
C LEU A 239 -0.64 -2.32 -8.75
N GLU A 240 -0.58 -3.62 -8.42
CA GLU A 240 0.70 -4.33 -8.31
C GLU A 240 1.42 -4.43 -9.67
N ASN A 241 0.69 -4.72 -10.74
CA ASN A 241 1.28 -4.75 -12.08
C ASN A 241 1.78 -3.37 -12.54
N PHE A 242 1.05 -2.31 -12.20
CA PHE A 242 1.46 -0.92 -12.40
C PHE A 242 2.81 -0.64 -11.73
N LYS A 243 2.95 -0.98 -10.44
CA LYS A 243 4.21 -0.83 -9.70
C LYS A 243 5.32 -1.67 -10.30
N LEU A 244 5.05 -2.95 -10.58
CA LEU A 244 6.03 -3.86 -11.18
C LEU A 244 6.58 -3.31 -12.50
N LYS A 245 5.70 -2.76 -13.34
CA LYS A 245 6.12 -2.16 -14.61
C LYS A 245 6.97 -0.90 -14.39
N ALA A 246 6.57 -0.02 -13.47
CA ALA A 246 7.37 1.16 -13.13
C ALA A 246 8.78 0.78 -12.62
N ILE A 247 8.87 -0.22 -11.73
CA ILE A 247 10.15 -0.74 -11.21
C ILE A 247 11.01 -1.31 -12.33
N GLN A 248 10.42 -2.10 -13.24
CA GLN A 248 11.14 -2.62 -14.40
C GLN A 248 11.70 -1.50 -15.26
N ASP A 249 10.92 -0.45 -15.50
CA ASP A 249 11.35 0.67 -16.33
C ASP A 249 12.45 1.51 -15.66
N ILE A 250 12.39 1.72 -14.35
CA ILE A 250 13.48 2.33 -13.55
C ILE A 250 14.76 1.49 -13.69
N ASN A 251 14.68 0.17 -13.49
CA ASN A 251 15.85 -0.71 -13.56
C ASN A 251 16.46 -0.77 -14.97
N ASN A 252 15.61 -0.79 -16.01
CA ASN A 252 16.06 -0.70 -17.40
C ASN A 252 16.77 0.63 -17.67
N LEU A 253 16.22 1.74 -17.20
CA LEU A 253 16.83 3.06 -17.34
C LEU A 253 18.19 3.13 -16.65
N LYS A 254 18.30 2.66 -15.40
CA LYS A 254 19.57 2.57 -14.66
C LYS A 254 20.63 1.78 -15.45
N ARG A 255 20.22 0.66 -16.06
CA ARG A 255 21.11 -0.15 -16.90
C ARG A 255 21.55 0.59 -18.17
N PHE A 256 20.65 1.30 -18.83
CA PHE A 256 21.00 2.09 -20.02
C PHE A 256 21.93 3.25 -19.71
N ILE A 257 21.74 3.94 -18.58
CA ILE A 257 22.60 5.06 -18.18
C ILE A 257 24.04 4.59 -17.95
N ARG A 258 24.23 3.48 -17.23
CA ARG A 258 25.56 2.87 -17.05
C ARG A 258 26.22 2.49 -18.39
N GLN A 259 25.44 2.11 -19.40
CA GLN A 259 25.99 1.81 -20.74
C GLN A 259 26.29 3.07 -21.55
N ALA A 260 25.48 4.12 -21.37
CA ALA A 260 25.61 5.39 -22.06
C ALA A 260 26.89 6.15 -21.68
N GLU A 261 27.43 5.92 -20.47
CA GLU A 261 28.74 6.44 -20.04
C GLU A 261 29.87 6.07 -21.00
N MET A 262 29.79 4.88 -21.63
CA MET A 262 30.86 4.36 -22.49
C MET A 262 30.48 4.33 -23.98
N ASN A 263 29.24 4.71 -24.33
CA ASN A 263 28.72 4.50 -25.69
C ASN A 263 27.59 5.47 -26.08
N HIS A 264 27.84 6.34 -27.07
CA HIS A 264 26.85 7.27 -27.62
C HIS A 264 25.62 6.59 -28.24
N TYR A 265 25.75 5.37 -28.77
CA TYR A 265 24.59 4.61 -29.25
C TYR A 265 23.71 4.12 -28.10
N ALA A 266 24.30 3.82 -26.93
CA ALA A 266 23.54 3.50 -25.73
C ALA A 266 22.82 4.74 -25.18
N LEU A 267 23.42 5.93 -25.28
CA LEU A 267 22.75 7.20 -24.97
C LEU A 267 21.51 7.41 -25.85
N PHE A 268 21.62 7.20 -27.16
CA PHE A 268 20.46 7.28 -28.07
C PHE A 268 19.37 6.26 -27.71
N LYS A 269 19.74 5.01 -27.36
CA LYS A 269 18.78 4.01 -26.88
C LYS A 269 18.09 4.44 -25.59
N CYS A 270 18.82 5.08 -24.68
CA CYS A 270 18.28 5.62 -23.44
C CYS A 270 17.23 6.71 -23.71
N TYR A 271 17.55 7.66 -24.60
CA TYR A 271 16.60 8.68 -25.05
C TYR A 271 15.35 8.07 -25.70
N MET A 272 15.53 7.14 -26.63
CA MET A 272 14.40 6.45 -27.28
C MET A 272 13.54 5.68 -26.29
N PHE A 273 14.14 5.07 -25.27
CA PHE A 273 13.41 4.40 -24.19
C PHE A 273 12.56 5.40 -23.39
N LEU A 274 13.15 6.50 -22.91
CA LEU A 274 12.45 7.53 -22.15
C LEU A 274 11.26 8.14 -22.92
N LYS A 275 11.43 8.36 -24.22
CA LYS A 275 10.37 8.86 -25.10
C LYS A 275 9.22 7.86 -25.29
N ASN A 276 9.53 6.56 -25.24
CA ASN A 276 8.57 5.50 -25.56
C ASN A 276 7.95 4.80 -24.34
N CYS A 277 8.53 4.89 -23.15
CA CYS A 277 7.96 4.25 -21.95
C CYS A 277 6.73 4.98 -21.41
N GLY A 278 6.51 6.24 -21.80
CA GLY A 278 5.34 7.04 -21.40
C GLY A 278 5.42 7.63 -19.99
N SER A 279 6.47 7.32 -19.22
CA SER A 279 6.74 7.82 -17.85
C SER A 279 8.13 8.47 -17.72
N GLY A 280 8.75 8.87 -18.84
CA GLY A 280 10.12 9.38 -18.86
C GLY A 280 10.35 10.59 -17.95
N ASP A 281 9.33 11.43 -17.76
CA ASP A 281 9.33 12.58 -16.86
C ASP A 281 9.54 12.17 -15.38
N VAL A 282 8.92 11.09 -14.96
CA VAL A 282 9.05 10.55 -13.59
C VAL A 282 10.35 9.74 -13.45
N LEU A 283 10.63 8.86 -14.42
CA LEU A 283 11.80 7.97 -14.36
C LEU A 283 13.11 8.74 -14.31
N LEU A 284 13.24 9.79 -15.12
CA LEU A 284 14.47 10.59 -15.19
C LEU A 284 14.74 11.30 -13.86
N LYS A 285 13.69 11.82 -13.21
CA LYS A 285 13.80 12.45 -11.90
C LYS A 285 14.13 11.45 -10.78
N ILE A 286 13.51 10.26 -10.80
CA ILE A 286 13.84 9.20 -9.84
C ILE A 286 15.32 8.84 -9.91
N VAL A 287 15.80 8.58 -11.12
CA VAL A 287 17.21 8.25 -11.36
C VAL A 287 18.12 9.42 -10.99
N LYS A 288 17.76 10.67 -11.28
CA LYS A 288 18.56 11.85 -10.91
C LYS A 288 18.84 11.90 -9.41
N VAL A 289 17.84 11.61 -8.59
CA VAL A 289 17.98 11.61 -7.13
C VAL A 289 18.75 10.38 -6.64
N GLU A 290 18.44 9.20 -7.17
CA GLU A 290 19.16 7.96 -6.81
C GLU A 290 20.63 7.97 -7.24
N HIS A 291 20.95 8.61 -8.36
CA HIS A 291 22.31 8.73 -8.90
C HIS A 291 22.99 10.05 -8.54
N ALA A 292 22.42 10.85 -7.63
CA ALA A 292 23.10 12.04 -7.10
C ALA A 292 24.47 11.68 -6.47
N GLU A 293 24.63 10.44 -6.02
CA GLU A 293 25.88 9.88 -5.46
C GLU A 293 26.85 9.29 -6.51
N MET A 294 26.46 9.19 -7.79
CA MET A 294 27.32 8.68 -8.90
C MET A 294 27.65 9.81 -9.89
N PRO A 295 28.83 10.45 -9.81
CA PRO A 295 29.21 11.60 -10.64
C PRO A 295 29.17 11.33 -12.16
N GLU A 296 29.51 10.12 -12.59
CA GLU A 296 29.62 9.73 -14.00
C GLU A 296 28.24 9.65 -14.68
N ALA A 297 27.23 9.16 -13.95
CA ALA A 297 25.84 9.09 -14.40
C ALA A 297 25.20 10.48 -14.55
N ARG A 298 25.70 11.49 -13.82
CA ARG A 298 25.16 12.85 -13.80
C ARG A 298 25.23 13.55 -15.15
N ASN A 299 26.33 13.37 -15.89
CA ASN A 299 26.50 13.97 -17.21
C ASN A 299 25.50 13.38 -18.22
N VAL A 300 25.34 12.05 -18.19
CA VAL A 300 24.36 11.34 -19.03
C VAL A 300 22.94 11.81 -18.73
N VAL A 301 22.57 11.92 -17.44
CA VAL A 301 21.25 12.40 -17.02
C VAL A 301 21.01 13.85 -17.48
N THR A 302 22.00 14.73 -17.35
CA THR A 302 21.87 16.14 -17.77
C THR A 302 21.62 16.25 -19.28
N VAL A 303 22.37 15.49 -20.08
CA VAL A 303 22.18 15.46 -21.55
C VAL A 303 20.81 14.90 -21.94
N LEU A 304 20.33 13.87 -21.21
CA LEU A 304 18.99 13.33 -21.44
C LEU A 304 17.89 14.34 -21.06
N GLU A 305 18.07 15.14 -20.01
CA GLU A 305 17.14 16.23 -19.64
C GLU A 305 17.09 17.33 -20.71
N GLU A 306 18.20 17.64 -21.37
CA GLU A 306 18.23 18.58 -22.48
C GLU A 306 17.47 18.02 -23.70
N PHE A 307 17.77 16.78 -24.10
CA PHE A 307 17.08 16.14 -25.23
C PHE A 307 15.58 15.89 -24.99
N MET A 308 15.16 15.76 -23.73
CA MET A 308 13.74 15.62 -23.38
C MET A 308 13.00 16.97 -23.30
N ARG A 309 13.72 18.10 -23.27
CA ARG A 309 13.16 19.46 -23.29
C ARG A 309 13.02 20.02 -24.71
N GLU A 310 13.81 19.53 -25.66
CA GLU A 310 13.71 19.80 -27.11
C GLU A 310 12.59 18.98 -27.78
#